data_AF-A0A5C8DVV2-F1
#
_entry.id   AF-A0A5C8DVV2-F1
#
_cell.length_a   1.000
_cell.length_b   1.000
_cell.length_c   1.000
_cell.angle_alpha   90.00
_cell.angle_beta   90.00
_cell.angle_gamma   90.00
#
_symmetry.space_group_name_H-M   'P 1'
#
loop_
_entity.id
_entity.type
_entity.pdbx_description
1 polymer ?
#
loop_
_entity_poly.entity_id
_entity_poly.type
_entity_poly.pdbx_seq_one_letter_code
_entity_poly.pdbx_strand_id
1 'polypeptide(L)'
;MIYQRNDMEGRFYNWVTDPSRAIFAGRPSRRLFDRFNGDQVLFIINFYASFFERFTLEEARELERQIANNLPMGAKSEISVFNWIKDTSKQVFL
;
A
#
# COMPACT_ATOMS: atom_id res chain seq x y z
N MET A 1 -12.75 6.59 2.12
CA MET A 1 -12.01 7.43 1.15
C MET A 1 -11.27 6.51 0.19
N ILE A 2 -11.13 6.89 -1.08
CA ILE A 2 -10.29 6.15 -2.03
C ILE A 2 -9.05 6.99 -2.25
N TYR A 3 -7.90 6.48 -1.81
CA TYR A 3 -6.60 7.10 -2.03
C TYR A 3 -6.23 6.95 -3.50
N GLN A 4 -5.86 8.05 -4.16
CA GLN A 4 -5.56 8.07 -5.59
C GLN A 4 -4.08 8.30 -5.83
N ARG A 5 -3.63 8.03 -7.06
CA ARG A 5 -2.25 8.32 -7.50
C ARG A 5 -1.83 9.77 -7.24
N ASN A 6 -2.75 10.74 -7.41
CA ASN A 6 -2.46 12.16 -7.17
C ASN A 6 -2.33 12.51 -5.69
N ASP A 7 -2.77 11.63 -4.79
CA ASP A 7 -2.68 11.81 -3.35
C ASP A 7 -1.35 11.30 -2.76
N MET A 8 -0.60 10.51 -3.54
CA MET A 8 0.70 9.92 -3.19
C MET A 8 1.83 10.95 -3.19
N GLU A 9 2.70 10.86 -2.19
CA GLU A 9 3.83 11.80 -2.02
C GLU A 9 5.13 11.28 -2.64
N GLY A 10 5.27 9.96 -2.79
CA GLY A 10 6.45 9.32 -3.35
C GLY A 10 6.65 9.65 -4.84
N ARG A 11 7.82 10.19 -5.17
CA ARG A 11 8.20 10.56 -6.55
C ARG A 11 8.97 9.48 -7.31
N PHE A 12 9.31 8.38 -6.63
CA PHE A 12 10.17 7.31 -7.14
C PHE A 12 9.40 6.11 -7.69
N TYR A 13 8.07 6.18 -7.75
CA TYR A 13 7.27 5.05 -8.20
C TYR A 13 7.36 4.85 -9.70
N ASN A 14 7.59 3.59 -10.06
CA ASN A 14 7.35 3.06 -11.39
C ASN A 14 5.86 2.76 -11.52
N TRP A 15 5.20 3.48 -12.41
CA TRP A 15 3.79 3.30 -12.73
C TRP A 15 3.67 2.42 -13.97
N VAL A 16 2.77 1.44 -13.95
CA VAL A 16 2.50 0.63 -15.14
C VAL A 16 1.82 1.54 -16.16
N THR A 17 2.48 1.73 -17.31
CA THR A 17 1.97 2.59 -18.40
C THR A 17 0.85 1.96 -19.21
N ASP A 18 0.67 0.64 -19.08
CA ASP A 18 -0.37 -0.14 -19.73
C ASP A 18 -1.45 -0.56 -18.71
N PRO A 19 -2.60 0.13 -18.65
CA PRO A 19 -3.68 -0.17 -17.72
C PRO A 19 -4.29 -1.56 -17.92
N SER A 20 -4.09 -2.21 -19.08
CA SER A 20 -4.56 -3.58 -19.32
C SER A 20 -3.72 -4.63 -18.59
N ARG A 21 -2.51 -4.27 -18.12
CA ARG A 21 -1.59 -5.17 -17.40
C ARG A 21 -1.64 -4.99 -15.88
N ALA A 22 -2.11 -3.86 -15.39
CA ALA A 22 -2.15 -3.54 -13.96
C ALA A 22 -3.47 -3.96 -13.30
N ILE A 23 -3.76 -5.26 -13.29
CA ILE A 23 -4.94 -5.76 -12.56
C ILE A 23 -4.52 -6.14 -11.14
N PHE A 24 -4.34 -5.12 -10.28
CA PHE A 24 -4.24 -5.29 -8.83
C PHE A 24 -5.62 -5.14 -8.21
N ALA A 25 -6.31 -6.28 -8.07
CA ALA A 25 -7.68 -6.33 -7.58
C ALA A 25 -7.88 -7.54 -6.65
N GLY A 26 -9.02 -7.53 -5.94
CA GLY A 26 -9.38 -8.57 -4.99
C GLY A 26 -8.64 -8.42 -3.67
N ARG A 27 -8.16 -9.53 -3.11
CA ARG A 27 -7.46 -9.57 -1.83
C ARG A 27 -5.94 -9.67 -2.03
N PRO A 28 -5.11 -9.11 -1.12
CA PRO A 28 -3.69 -9.36 -1.07
C PRO A 28 -3.41 -10.86 -1.10
N SER A 29 -2.49 -11.25 -1.97
CA SER A 29 -2.21 -12.64 -2.30
C SER A 29 -0.72 -12.96 -2.15
N ARG A 30 -0.28 -14.10 -2.67
CA ARG A 30 1.15 -14.47 -2.72
C ARG A 30 1.89 -13.80 -3.89
N ARG A 31 1.25 -12.89 -4.63
CA ARG A 31 1.93 -12.08 -5.65
C ARG A 31 3.08 -11.31 -5.02
N LEU A 32 4.20 -11.25 -5.75
CA LEU A 32 5.36 -10.48 -5.33
C LEU A 32 4.99 -9.01 -5.23
N PHE A 33 5.45 -8.40 -4.14
CA PHE A 33 5.27 -6.98 -3.89
C PHE A 33 6.56 -6.22 -4.17
N ASP A 34 6.43 -5.15 -4.93
CA ASP A 34 7.46 -4.17 -5.22
C ASP A 34 7.05 -2.82 -4.63
N ARG A 35 7.77 -2.36 -3.61
CA ARG A 35 7.53 -1.06 -2.96
C ARG A 35 7.81 0.13 -3.88
N PHE A 36 8.48 -0.09 -5.01
CA PHE A 36 8.70 0.93 -6.04
C PHE A 36 7.63 0.88 -7.13
N ASN A 37 6.69 -0.07 -7.10
CA ASN A 37 5.55 -0.11 -8.00
C ASN A 37 4.38 0.68 -7.40
N GLY A 38 4.06 1.84 -7.98
CA GLY A 38 3.03 2.74 -7.45
C GLY A 38 1.64 2.10 -7.42
N ASP A 39 1.31 1.28 -8.42
CA ASP A 39 0.01 0.60 -8.50
C ASP A 39 -0.16 -0.44 -7.39
N GLN A 40 0.90 -1.16 -7.05
CA GLN A 40 0.87 -2.14 -5.95
C GLN A 40 0.78 -1.47 -4.57
N VAL A 41 1.55 -0.40 -4.35
CA VAL A 41 1.49 0.37 -3.10
C VAL A 41 0.10 0.95 -2.92
N LEU A 42 -0.47 1.55 -3.97
CA LEU A 42 -1.82 2.12 -3.97
C LEU A 42 -2.88 1.05 -3.69
N PHE A 43 -2.77 -0.13 -4.31
CA PHE A 43 -3.66 -1.26 -4.05
C PHE A 43 -3.64 -1.68 -2.58
N ILE A 44 -2.44 -1.82 -1.98
CA ILE A 44 -2.30 -2.25 -0.59
C ILE A 44 -2.87 -1.21 0.38
N ILE A 45 -2.57 0.08 0.19
CA ILE A 45 -3.09 1.16 1.04
C ILE A 45 -4.61 1.21 0.98
N ASN A 46 -5.18 1.19 -0.23
CA ASN A 46 -6.64 1.22 -0.40
C ASN A 46 -7.32 -0.04 0.15
N PHE A 47 -6.70 -1.21 -0.02
CA PHE A 47 -7.23 -2.44 0.57
C PHE A 47 -7.23 -2.36 2.09
N TYR A 48 -6.16 -1.85 2.71
CA TYR A 48 -6.12 -1.63 4.15
C TYR A 48 -7.15 -0.59 4.62
N ALA A 49 -7.26 0.54 3.93
CA ALA A 49 -8.24 1.59 4.23
C ALA A 49 -9.70 1.07 4.19
N SER A 50 -9.99 0.07 3.35
CA SER A 50 -11.34 -0.50 3.20
C SER A 50 -11.89 -1.16 4.47
N PHE A 51 -11.05 -1.46 5.46
CA PHE A 51 -11.47 -2.02 6.75
C PHE A 51 -11.96 -0.97 7.76
N PHE A 52 -11.85 0.32 7.43
CA PHE A 52 -12.18 1.42 8.34
C PHE A 52 -13.29 2.28 7.75
N GLU A 53 -14.31 2.60 8.56
CA GLU A 53 -15.37 3.54 8.15
C GLU A 53 -14.83 4.94 7.87
N ARG A 54 -13.79 5.34 8.62
CA ARG A 54 -13.07 6.59 8.45
C ARG A 54 -11.59 6.28 8.28
N PHE A 55 -11.05 6.71 7.15
CA PHE A 55 -9.63 6.66 6.84
C PHE A 55 -9.28 7.97 6.13
N THR A 56 -8.32 8.70 6.70
CA THR A 56 -7.95 10.05 6.28
C THR A 56 -6.82 10.03 5.28
N LEU A 57 -6.65 11.16 4.58
CA LEU A 57 -5.54 11.36 3.66
C LEU A 57 -4.18 11.28 4.37
N GLU A 58 -4.08 11.80 5.60
CA GLU A 58 -2.83 11.78 6.36
C GLU A 58 -2.46 10.36 6.80
N GLU A 59 -3.43 9.55 7.22
CA GLU A 59 -3.20 8.14 7.54
C GLU A 59 -2.73 7.34 6.31
N ALA A 60 -3.28 7.63 5.12
CA ALA A 60 -2.85 7.02 3.88
C ALA A 60 -1.39 7.37 3.54
N ARG A 61 -1.02 8.64 3.69
CA ARG A 61 0.35 9.14 3.46
C ARG A 61 1.33 8.60 4.47
N GLU A 62 0.94 8.51 5.74
CA GLU A 62 1.79 7.89 6.74
C GLU A 62 2.04 6.42 6.42
N LEU A 63 1.00 5.69 6.03
CA LEU A 63 1.15 4.30 5.61
C LEU A 63 2.06 4.16 4.38
N GLU A 64 1.93 5.06 3.41
CA GLU A 64 2.83 5.15 2.26
C GLU A 64 4.30 5.32 2.71
N ARG A 65 4.58 6.28 3.59
CA ARG A 65 5.92 6.54 4.13
C ARG A 65 6.48 5.32 4.86
N GLN A 66 5.66 4.60 5.60
CA GLN A 66 6.04 3.37 6.29
C GLN A 66 6.43 2.27 5.30
N ILE A 67 5.62 2.03 4.27
CA ILE A 67 5.92 1.03 3.23
C ILE A 67 7.23 1.38 2.50
N ALA A 68 7.44 2.66 2.19
CA ALA A 68 8.63 3.11 1.48
C ALA A 68 9.92 2.90 2.31
N ASN A 69 9.90 3.26 3.59
CA ASN A 69 11.12 3.38 4.39
C ASN A 69 11.34 2.21 5.36
N ASN A 70 10.27 1.61 5.88
CA ASN A 70 10.32 0.71 7.03
C ASN A 70 9.84 -0.72 6.71
N LEU A 71 9.43 -0.99 5.46
CA LEU A 71 9.03 -2.34 5.06
C LEU A 71 10.22 -3.31 5.20
N PRO A 72 10.10 -4.39 6.01
CA PRO A 72 11.18 -5.32 6.23
C PRO A 72 11.51 -6.09 4.96
N MET A 73 12.80 -6.40 4.75
CA MET A 73 13.28 -7.15 3.58
C MET A 73 12.62 -8.54 3.41
N GLY A 74 12.07 -9.11 4.50
CA GLY A 74 11.35 -10.37 4.47
C GLY A 74 9.92 -10.29 3.92
N ALA A 75 9.31 -9.11 3.86
CA ALA A 75 7.95 -8.91 3.37
C ALA A 75 7.90 -8.82 1.84
N LYS A 76 8.05 -9.96 1.17
CA LYS A 76 8.18 -10.04 -0.30
C LYS A 76 6.87 -10.18 -1.07
N SER A 77 5.76 -10.43 -0.39
CA SER A 77 4.45 -10.66 -1.03
C SER A 77 3.39 -9.69 -0.53
N GLU A 78 2.36 -9.43 -1.32
CA GLU A 78 1.23 -8.57 -0.95
C GLU A 78 0.65 -8.95 0.41
N ILE A 79 0.43 -10.25 0.67
CA ILE A 79 -0.11 -10.72 1.94
C ILE A 79 0.87 -10.52 3.11
N SER A 80 2.18 -10.70 2.87
CA SER A 80 3.19 -10.42 3.90
C SER A 80 3.25 -8.95 4.26
N VAL A 81 3.17 -8.07 3.25
CA VAL A 81 3.15 -6.61 3.42
C VAL A 81 1.88 -6.20 4.17
N PHE A 82 0.72 -6.71 3.77
CA PHE A 82 -0.55 -6.44 4.43
C PHE A 82 -0.55 -6.87 5.91
N ASN A 83 -0.02 -8.06 6.21
CA ASN A 83 0.10 -8.52 7.59
C ASN A 83 1.04 -7.63 8.40
N TRP A 84 2.19 -7.25 7.84
CA TRP A 84 3.11 -6.32 8.48
C TRP A 84 2.45 -4.97 8.79
N ILE A 85 1.71 -4.40 7.82
CA ILE A 85 0.95 -3.16 8.02
C ILE A 85 -0.01 -3.29 9.20
N LYS A 86 -0.78 -4.38 9.28
CA LYS A 86 -1.73 -4.61 10.38
C LYS A 86 -1.07 -4.68 11.76
N ASP A 87 0.16 -5.18 11.82
CA ASP A 87 0.91 -5.29 13.08
C ASP A 87 1.54 -3.96 13.47
N THR A 88 2.04 -3.19 12.50
CA THR A 88 2.66 -1.87 12.72
C THR A 88 1.62 -0.77 12.95
N SER A 89 0.48 -0.77 12.26
CA SER A 89 -0.55 0.26 12.41
C SER A 89 -1.17 0.28 13.81
N LYS A 90 -1.27 -0.88 14.47
CA LYS A 90 -1.66 -0.99 15.88
C LYS A 90 -0.74 -0.21 16.80
N GLN A 91 0.52 0.02 16.42
CA GLN A 91 1.50 0.75 17.23
C GLN A 91 1.50 2.26 16.92
N VAL A 92 0.99 2.67 15.76
CA VAL A 92 0.99 4.07 15.30
C VAL A 92 -0.29 4.80 15.74
N PHE A 93 -1.39 4.06 15.95
CA PHE A 93 -2.69 4.61 16.34
C PHE A 93 -3.09 4.31 17.80
N LEU A 94 -2.12 3.93 18.65
CA LEU A 94 -2.23 3.82 20.11
C LEU A 94 -1.40 4.92 20.78
#